data_AF-A0A0C9YSE2-F1
#
_entry.id   AF-A0A0C9YSE2-F1
#
_cell.length_a   1.000
_cell.length_b   1.000
_cell.length_c   1.000
_cell.angle_alpha   90.00
_cell.angle_beta   90.00
_cell.angle_gamma   90.00
#
_symmetry.space_group_name_H-M   'P 1'
#
loop_
_entity.id
_entity.type
_entity.pdbx_description
1 polymer ?
#
loop_
_entity_poly.entity_id
_entity_poly.type
_entity_poly.pdbx_seq_one_letter_code
_entity_poly.pdbx_strand_id
1 'polypeptide(L)'
;MATTRQVRCVFKHQKDLNVCQFYSSRLLQLAVPLVKSHGFTREALARSVLSLPKPHTEPLSDTAVSALFGQGDDARRTLLNAWLEDARRCMREEAPSESPRMRHVLRSRLAMNEPVLDHLPEAFALLATSSSVLPVDPTPILKHAAYVADDACWIVHPSAKEVGQY
;
A
#
# COMPACT_ATOMS: atom_id res chain seq x y z
N MET A 1 12.78 40.15 -19.01
CA MET A 1 13.97 39.44 -18.48
C MET A 1 13.61 38.80 -17.13
N ALA A 2 12.90 37.68 -17.14
CA ALA A 2 12.50 36.93 -15.94
C ALA A 2 12.59 35.44 -16.26
N THR A 3 13.79 34.86 -16.28
CA THR A 3 13.91 33.50 -16.84
C THR A 3 14.98 32.58 -16.25
N THR A 4 15.71 32.98 -15.21
CA THR A 4 16.78 32.09 -14.66
C THR A 4 16.58 31.73 -13.18
N ARG A 5 15.96 32.59 -12.37
CA ARG A 5 15.71 32.31 -10.94
C ARG A 5 14.48 31.43 -10.70
N GLN A 6 13.42 31.62 -11.49
CA GLN A 6 12.16 30.89 -11.33
C GLN A 6 12.29 29.41 -11.73
N VAL A 7 13.08 29.13 -12.77
CA VAL A 7 13.37 27.78 -13.25
C VAL A 7 14.15 26.97 -12.21
N ARG A 8 15.17 27.55 -11.54
CA ARG A 8 15.92 26.87 -10.47
C ARG A 8 15.04 26.50 -9.26
N CYS A 9 14.05 27.32 -8.93
CA CYS A 9 13.14 27.05 -7.80
C CYS A 9 12.23 25.84 -8.09
N VAL A 10 11.67 25.78 -9.30
CA VAL A 10 10.83 24.67 -9.76
C VAL A 10 11.61 23.35 -9.80
N PHE A 11 12.84 23.36 -10.32
CA PHE A 11 13.69 22.17 -10.34
C PHE A 11 14.13 21.69 -8.95
N LYS A 12 14.29 22.60 -7.98
CA LYS A 12 14.61 22.24 -6.60
C LYS A 12 13.40 21.61 -5.90
N HIS A 13 12.23 22.22 -6.01
CA HIS A 13 10.97 21.65 -5.50
C HIS A 13 10.64 20.29 -6.12
N GLN A 14 10.82 20.11 -7.43
CA GLN A 14 10.56 18.82 -8.06
C GLN A 14 11.52 17.72 -7.57
N LYS A 15 12.79 18.05 -7.34
CA LYS A 15 13.76 17.10 -6.75
C LYS A 15 13.41 16.76 -5.31
N ASP A 16 13.04 17.75 -4.50
CA ASP A 16 12.66 17.55 -3.10
C ASP A 16 11.37 16.70 -3.00
N LEU A 17 10.39 16.93 -3.88
CA LEU A 17 9.17 16.11 -4.00
C LEU A 17 9.49 14.65 -4.37
N ASN A 18 10.35 14.43 -5.37
CA ASN A 18 10.74 13.08 -5.79
C ASN A 18 11.50 12.32 -4.69
N VAL A 19 12.34 13.02 -3.91
CA VAL A 19 13.05 12.44 -2.77
C VAL A 19 12.09 12.09 -1.63
N CYS A 20 11.15 12.98 -1.31
CA CYS A 20 10.13 12.71 -0.28
C CYS A 20 9.25 11.51 -0.67
N GLN A 21 8.90 11.38 -1.95
CA GLN A 21 8.08 10.27 -2.45
C GLN A 21 8.84 8.93 -2.44
N PHE A 22 10.15 8.94 -2.71
CA PHE A 22 10.98 7.75 -2.58
C PHE A 22 11.17 7.35 -1.11
N TYR A 23 11.31 8.33 -0.22
CA TYR A 23 11.47 8.07 1.21
C TYR A 23 10.17 7.52 1.83
N SER A 24 9.02 8.09 1.49
CA SER A 24 7.71 7.63 1.99
C SER A 24 7.40 6.21 1.51
N SER A 25 7.68 5.86 0.25
CA SER A 25 7.44 4.51 -0.26
C SER A 25 8.30 3.47 0.47
N ARG A 26 9.56 3.79 0.78
CA ARG A 26 10.44 2.89 1.54
C ARG A 26 9.95 2.70 2.98
N LEU A 27 9.56 3.78 3.65
CA LEU A 27 9.00 3.69 5.00
C LEU A 27 7.70 2.90 5.03
N LEU A 28 6.86 3.05 4.01
CA LEU A 28 5.61 2.32 3.88
C LEU A 28 5.85 0.80 3.76
N GLN A 29 6.86 0.38 2.99
CA GLN A 29 7.30 -1.02 2.93
C GLN A 29 7.77 -1.54 4.30
N LEU A 30 8.50 -0.71 5.06
CA LEU A 30 8.97 -1.08 6.42
C LEU A 30 7.85 -1.11 7.45
N ALA A 31 6.75 -0.38 7.22
CA ALA A 31 5.58 -0.38 8.09
C ALA A 31 4.70 -1.63 7.92
N VAL A 32 4.69 -2.24 6.73
CA VAL A 32 3.86 -3.43 6.42
C VAL A 32 4.04 -4.56 7.44
N PRO A 33 5.28 -4.99 7.79
CA PRO A 33 5.49 -6.02 8.81
C PRO A 33 5.06 -5.63 10.23
N LEU A 34 4.89 -4.33 10.52
CA LEU A 34 4.49 -3.83 11.84
C LEU A 34 2.98 -3.92 12.07
N VAL A 35 2.19 -4.10 11.00
CA VAL A 35 0.72 -4.24 11.07
C VAL A 35 0.31 -5.41 11.97
N LYS A 36 1.09 -6.51 12.00
CA LYS A 36 0.80 -7.65 12.86
C LYS A 36 0.71 -7.29 14.35
N SER A 37 1.52 -6.35 14.80
CA SER A 37 1.60 -5.96 16.22
C SER A 37 0.89 -4.64 16.53
N HIS A 38 0.82 -3.71 15.57
CA HIS A 38 0.29 -2.36 15.80
C HIS A 38 -0.97 -2.05 14.98
N GLY A 39 -1.46 -2.98 14.18
CA GLY A 39 -2.59 -2.79 13.28
C GLY A 39 -2.34 -1.78 12.16
N PHE A 40 -3.42 -1.39 11.48
CA PHE A 40 -3.39 -0.38 10.41
C PHE A 40 -3.48 1.03 11.00
N THR A 41 -2.45 1.42 11.75
CA THR A 41 -2.43 2.64 12.56
C THR A 41 -1.33 3.61 12.14
N ARG A 42 -1.48 4.87 12.57
CA ARG A 42 -0.45 5.91 12.41
C ARG A 42 0.82 5.57 13.21
N GLU A 43 0.69 4.85 14.32
CA GLU A 43 1.82 4.38 15.12
C GLU A 43 2.70 3.38 14.35
N ALA A 44 2.07 2.46 13.59
CA ALA A 44 2.81 1.53 12.73
C ALA A 44 3.66 2.29 11.67
N LEU A 45 3.12 3.36 11.09
CA LEU A 45 3.85 4.24 10.18
C LEU A 45 4.97 4.99 10.91
N ALA A 46 4.68 5.54 12.08
CA ALA A 46 5.65 6.31 12.86
C ALA A 46 6.87 5.46 13.26
N ARG A 47 6.67 4.18 13.58
CA ARG A 47 7.73 3.24 13.97
C ARG A 47 8.55 2.70 12.81
N SER A 48 8.10 2.85 11.57
CA SER A 48 8.80 2.30 10.40
C SER A 48 10.23 2.83 10.24
N VAL A 49 10.50 4.07 10.69
CA VAL A 49 11.85 4.67 10.69
C VAL A 49 12.85 3.97 11.61
N LEU A 50 12.35 3.24 12.62
CA LEU A 50 13.20 2.47 13.53
C LEU A 50 13.77 1.22 12.84
N SER A 51 13.19 0.80 11.71
CA SER A 51 13.62 -0.35 10.92
C SER A 51 14.50 0.04 9.72
N LEU A 52 14.93 1.30 9.62
CA LEU A 52 15.84 1.74 8.56
C LEU A 52 17.25 1.15 8.74
N PRO A 53 18.03 0.99 7.65
CA PRO A 53 19.44 0.56 7.74
C PRO A 53 20.32 1.45 8.62
N LYS A 54 19.95 2.74 8.71
CA LYS A 54 20.43 3.68 9.73
C LYS A 54 19.21 4.07 10.56
N PRO A 55 18.90 3.34 11.64
CA PRO A 55 17.70 3.57 12.42
C PRO A 55 17.64 4.99 12.97
N HIS A 56 16.44 5.56 12.97
CA HIS A 56 16.18 6.74 13.77
C HIS A 56 16.07 6.32 15.25
N THR A 57 16.40 7.23 16.17
CA THR A 57 16.35 6.93 17.62
C THR A 57 14.93 6.92 18.15
N GLU A 58 14.05 7.72 17.54
CA GLU A 58 12.67 7.95 17.96
C GLU A 58 11.71 7.78 16.77
N PRO A 59 10.44 7.38 17.03
CA PRO A 59 9.40 7.35 16.01
C PRO A 59 9.18 8.72 15.36
N LEU A 60 8.59 8.74 14.15
CA LEU A 60 8.19 9.99 13.52
C LEU A 60 7.14 10.73 14.37
N SER A 61 7.22 12.05 14.38
CA SER A 61 6.16 12.88 14.94
C SER A 61 4.87 12.76 14.13
N ASP A 62 3.73 13.01 14.75
CA ASP A 62 2.43 12.93 14.09
C ASP A 62 2.34 13.88 12.87
N THR A 63 2.92 15.08 12.98
CA THR A 63 3.04 16.03 11.86
C THR A 63 3.80 15.44 10.67
N ALA A 64 4.88 14.70 10.93
CA ALA A 64 5.66 14.06 9.87
C ALA A 64 4.90 12.90 9.22
N VAL A 65 4.19 12.09 10.02
CA VAL A 65 3.29 11.04 9.50
C VAL A 65 2.23 11.66 8.59
N SER A 66 1.62 12.76 9.03
CA SER A 66 0.64 13.50 8.25
C SER A 66 1.19 14.06 6.94
N ALA A 67 2.41 14.61 6.96
CA ALA A 67 3.05 15.16 5.78
C ALA A 67 3.45 14.08 4.75
N LEU A 68 3.82 12.89 5.21
CA LEU A 68 4.33 11.81 4.36
C LEU A 68 3.23 10.87 3.83
N PHE A 69 2.20 10.61 4.65
CA PHE A 69 1.21 9.56 4.36
C PHE A 69 -0.23 10.07 4.30
N GLY A 70 -0.49 11.33 4.64
CA GLY A 70 -1.83 11.93 4.64
C GLY A 70 -2.39 12.17 6.05
N GLN A 71 -3.46 12.97 6.11
CA GLN A 71 -4.05 13.40 7.38
C GLN A 71 -4.99 12.34 7.96
N GLY A 72 -4.97 12.16 9.29
CA GLY A 72 -5.90 11.27 10.00
C GLY A 72 -5.95 9.86 9.40
N ASP A 73 -7.15 9.45 8.99
CA ASP A 73 -7.45 8.16 8.39
C ASP A 73 -6.82 7.94 7.01
N ASP A 74 -6.43 9.00 6.28
CA ASP A 74 -5.77 8.84 4.98
C ASP A 74 -4.39 8.19 5.11
N ALA A 75 -3.66 8.47 6.19
CA ALA A 75 -2.43 7.75 6.50
C ALA A 75 -2.68 6.25 6.71
N ARG A 76 -3.74 5.92 7.45
CA ARG A 76 -4.11 4.53 7.73
C ARG A 76 -4.56 3.80 6.46
N ARG A 77 -5.34 4.47 5.59
CA ARG A 77 -5.71 3.95 4.27
C ARG A 77 -4.49 3.76 3.37
N THR A 78 -3.51 4.67 3.42
CA THR A 78 -2.24 4.53 2.70
C THR A 78 -1.48 3.28 3.14
N LEU A 79 -1.38 3.03 4.44
CA LEU A 79 -0.77 1.79 4.98
C LEU A 79 -1.54 0.53 4.53
N LEU A 80 -2.86 0.57 4.62
CA LEU A 80 -3.71 -0.54 4.23
C LEU A 80 -3.60 -0.86 2.74
N ASN A 81 -3.65 0.16 1.87
CA ASN A 81 -3.46 -0.02 0.43
C ASN A 81 -2.07 -0.58 0.12
N ALA A 82 -1.03 -0.15 0.83
CA ALA A 82 0.30 -0.70 0.68
C ALA A 82 0.39 -2.17 1.10
N TRP A 83 -0.25 -2.56 2.19
CA TRP A 83 -0.34 -3.97 2.61
C TRP A 83 -1.12 -4.83 1.60
N LEU A 84 -2.22 -4.30 1.04
CA LEU A 84 -2.97 -4.97 -0.03
C LEU A 84 -2.16 -5.12 -1.32
N GLU A 85 -1.30 -4.16 -1.66
CA GLU A 85 -0.35 -4.25 -2.77
C GLU A 85 0.75 -5.26 -2.49
N ASP A 86 1.33 -5.22 -1.28
CA ASP A 86 2.37 -6.13 -0.82
C ASP A 86 1.92 -7.59 -0.94
N ALA A 87 0.72 -7.89 -0.46
CA ALA A 87 0.15 -9.22 -0.53
C ALA A 87 -0.13 -9.69 -1.97
N ARG A 88 -0.46 -8.78 -2.92
CA ARG A 88 -0.56 -9.14 -4.35
C ARG A 88 0.81 -9.35 -4.98
N ARG A 89 1.82 -8.58 -4.56
CA ARG A 89 3.20 -8.79 -4.98
C ARG A 89 3.73 -10.16 -4.52
N CYS A 90 3.54 -10.52 -3.26
CA CYS A 90 3.88 -11.85 -2.74
C CYS A 90 3.14 -12.95 -3.49
N MET A 91 1.85 -12.78 -3.78
CA MET A 91 1.08 -13.72 -4.60
C MET A 91 1.69 -13.96 -5.99
N ARG A 92 2.25 -12.91 -6.64
CA ARG A 92 2.96 -13.04 -7.92
C ARG A 92 4.33 -13.71 -7.78
N GLU A 93 5.07 -13.38 -6.73
CA GLU A 93 6.44 -13.87 -6.49
C GLU A 93 6.48 -15.34 -6.01
N GLU A 94 5.50 -15.75 -5.20
CA GLU A 94 5.39 -17.11 -4.65
C GLU A 94 4.68 -18.09 -5.58
N ALA A 95 4.09 -17.60 -6.68
CA ALA A 95 3.43 -18.45 -7.65
C ALA A 95 4.46 -19.42 -8.28
N PRO A 96 4.16 -20.73 -8.36
CA PRO A 96 5.05 -21.67 -9.02
C PRO A 96 5.29 -21.27 -10.47
N SER A 97 6.56 -21.23 -10.90
CA SER A 97 6.93 -20.91 -12.28
C SER A 97 6.39 -21.94 -13.29
N GLU A 98 6.18 -23.19 -12.85
CA GLU A 98 5.64 -24.27 -13.68
C GLU A 98 4.19 -24.59 -13.29
N SER A 99 3.28 -24.37 -14.23
CA SER A 99 1.85 -24.74 -14.11
C SER A 99 1.15 -24.23 -12.83
N PRO A 100 1.17 -22.90 -12.55
CA PRO A 100 0.44 -22.35 -11.42
C PRO A 100 -1.06 -22.68 -11.54
N ARG A 101 -1.67 -23.15 -10.45
CA ARG A 101 -3.11 -23.41 -10.40
C ARG A 101 -3.81 -22.29 -9.64
N MET A 102 -4.94 -21.83 -10.16
CA MET A 102 -5.77 -20.76 -9.57
C MET A 102 -5.97 -20.91 -8.06
N ARG A 103 -6.33 -22.12 -7.61
CA ARG A 103 -6.52 -22.43 -6.18
C ARG A 103 -5.28 -22.14 -5.33
N HIS A 104 -4.07 -22.43 -5.82
CA HIS A 104 -2.84 -22.20 -5.06
C HIS A 104 -2.51 -20.70 -4.99
N VAL A 105 -2.67 -19.99 -6.11
CA VAL A 105 -2.45 -18.54 -6.20
C VAL A 105 -3.34 -17.78 -5.22
N LEU A 106 -4.66 -18.04 -5.27
CA LEU A 106 -5.61 -17.39 -4.36
C LEU A 106 -5.40 -17.80 -2.89
N ARG A 107 -4.97 -19.05 -2.65
CA ARG A 107 -4.64 -19.50 -1.28
C ARG A 107 -3.41 -18.79 -0.71
N SER A 108 -2.36 -18.57 -1.51
CA SER A 108 -1.20 -17.78 -1.07
C SER A 108 -1.63 -16.36 -0.70
N ARG A 109 -2.46 -15.71 -1.52
CA ARG A 109 -3.00 -14.37 -1.17
C ARG A 109 -3.79 -14.36 0.12
N LEU A 110 -4.64 -15.36 0.38
CA LEU A 110 -5.41 -15.46 1.61
C LEU A 110 -4.52 -15.76 2.82
N ALA A 111 -3.44 -16.52 2.68
CA ALA A 111 -2.51 -16.82 3.77
C ALA A 111 -1.85 -15.55 4.34
N MET A 112 -1.64 -14.51 3.51
CA MET A 112 -1.12 -13.22 3.96
C MET A 112 -2.03 -12.50 4.98
N ASN A 113 -3.31 -12.89 5.08
CA ASN A 113 -4.23 -12.34 6.06
C ASN A 113 -4.02 -12.92 7.47
N GLU A 114 -3.49 -14.15 7.58
CA GLU A 114 -3.34 -14.90 8.83
C GLU A 114 -2.64 -14.11 9.96
N PRO A 115 -1.49 -13.45 9.74
CA PRO A 115 -0.80 -12.71 10.81
C PRO A 115 -1.49 -11.41 11.26
N VAL A 116 -2.58 -10.99 10.60
CA VAL A 116 -3.25 -9.71 10.85
C VAL A 116 -4.76 -9.83 11.02
N LEU A 117 -5.29 -11.05 11.18
CA LEU A 117 -6.74 -11.32 11.20
C LEU A 117 -7.50 -10.41 12.18
N ASP A 118 -6.94 -10.20 13.37
CA ASP A 118 -7.56 -9.38 14.43
C ASP A 118 -7.71 -7.90 14.02
N HIS A 119 -6.88 -7.43 13.09
CA HIS A 119 -6.88 -6.03 12.61
C HIS A 119 -7.72 -5.83 11.34
N LEU A 120 -8.10 -6.91 10.65
CA LEU A 120 -8.80 -6.82 9.36
C LEU A 120 -10.21 -6.23 9.43
N PRO A 121 -11.06 -6.54 10.44
CA PRO A 121 -12.39 -5.95 10.49
C PRO A 121 -12.35 -4.42 10.50
N GLU A 122 -11.47 -3.83 11.32
CA GLU A 122 -11.28 -2.39 11.38
C GLU A 122 -10.68 -1.84 10.08
N ALA A 123 -9.73 -2.56 9.49
CA ALA A 123 -9.11 -2.18 8.22
C ALA A 123 -10.13 -2.11 7.07
N PHE A 124 -10.98 -3.12 6.92
CA PHE A 124 -12.01 -3.13 5.88
C PHE A 124 -13.12 -2.12 6.17
N ALA A 125 -13.47 -1.88 7.44
CA ALA A 125 -14.36 -0.78 7.81
C ALA A 125 -13.78 0.57 7.36
N LEU A 126 -12.49 0.82 7.62
CA LEU A 126 -11.77 2.02 7.20
C LEU A 126 -11.76 2.22 5.67
N LEU A 127 -11.61 1.14 4.89
CA LEU A 127 -11.72 1.19 3.42
C LEU A 127 -13.12 1.53 2.96
N ALA A 128 -14.13 0.97 3.64
CA ALA A 128 -15.52 1.19 3.30
C ALA A 128 -16.03 2.58 3.73
N THR A 129 -15.36 3.23 4.70
CA THR A 129 -15.70 4.59 5.14
C THR A 129 -15.38 5.59 4.04
N SER A 130 -16.42 6.19 3.48
CA SER A 130 -16.30 7.21 2.44
C SER A 130 -16.19 8.62 3.04
N SER A 131 -15.47 9.51 2.34
CA SER A 131 -15.53 10.97 2.60
C SER A 131 -16.70 11.62 1.84
N SER A 132 -17.58 10.81 1.24
CA SER A 132 -18.71 11.23 0.40
C SER A 132 -20.04 11.18 1.17
N VAL A 133 -21.15 11.52 0.51
CA VAL A 133 -22.50 11.60 1.11
C VAL A 133 -22.99 10.23 1.61
N LEU A 134 -22.44 9.12 1.11
CA LEU A 134 -22.81 7.78 1.56
C LEU A 134 -21.97 7.34 2.77
N PRO A 135 -22.59 6.76 3.82
CA PRO A 135 -21.88 6.30 5.01
C PRO A 135 -20.91 5.14 4.71
N VAL A 136 -21.18 4.37 3.65
CA VAL A 136 -20.38 3.22 3.23
C VAL A 136 -20.22 3.24 1.71
N ASP A 137 -18.98 3.18 1.24
CA ASP A 137 -18.61 2.99 -0.17
C ASP A 137 -17.90 1.63 -0.33
N PRO A 138 -18.54 0.63 -0.95
CA PRO A 138 -17.92 -0.68 -1.16
C PRO A 138 -16.90 -0.69 -2.30
N THR A 139 -16.81 0.39 -3.10
CA THR A 139 -15.98 0.46 -4.30
C THR A 139 -14.50 0.10 -4.04
N PRO A 140 -13.84 0.57 -2.97
CA PRO A 140 -12.44 0.23 -2.71
C PRO A 140 -12.23 -1.28 -2.50
N ILE A 141 -13.18 -1.93 -1.83
CA ILE A 141 -13.14 -3.38 -1.56
C ILE A 141 -13.34 -4.16 -2.86
N LEU A 142 -14.34 -3.78 -3.66
CA LEU A 142 -14.62 -4.42 -4.95
C LEU A 142 -13.45 -4.25 -5.93
N LYS A 143 -12.85 -3.05 -5.98
CA LYS A 143 -11.64 -2.80 -6.79
C LYS A 143 -10.48 -3.69 -6.35
N HIS A 144 -10.26 -3.85 -5.05
CA HIS A 144 -9.21 -4.75 -4.57
C HIS A 144 -9.46 -6.20 -5.00
N ALA A 145 -10.69 -6.70 -4.84
CA ALA A 145 -11.05 -8.05 -5.27
C ALA A 145 -10.85 -8.24 -6.79
N ALA A 146 -11.22 -7.25 -7.60
CA ALA A 146 -10.99 -7.26 -9.04
C ALA A 146 -9.49 -7.32 -9.39
N TYR A 147 -8.64 -6.53 -8.73
CA TYR A 147 -7.20 -6.59 -8.94
C TYR A 147 -6.59 -7.94 -8.55
N VAL A 148 -7.04 -8.56 -7.45
CA VAL A 148 -6.61 -9.92 -7.07
C VAL A 148 -7.01 -10.94 -8.14
N ALA A 149 -8.23 -10.86 -8.66
CA ALA A 149 -8.71 -11.75 -9.69
C ALA A 149 -7.93 -11.60 -11.00
N ASP A 150 -7.68 -10.36 -11.43
CA ASP A 150 -6.89 -10.04 -12.63
C ASP A 150 -5.45 -10.56 -12.50
N ASP A 151 -4.76 -10.25 -11.40
CA ASP A 151 -3.42 -10.78 -11.10
C ASP A 151 -3.42 -12.32 -11.13
N ALA A 152 -4.41 -12.97 -10.52
CA ALA A 152 -4.49 -14.43 -10.49
C ALA A 152 -4.72 -15.05 -11.88
N CYS A 153 -5.55 -14.41 -12.73
CA CYS A 153 -5.74 -14.81 -14.12
C CYS A 153 -4.44 -14.69 -14.92
N TRP A 154 -3.71 -13.58 -14.77
CA TRP A 154 -2.42 -13.37 -15.42
C TRP A 154 -1.36 -14.39 -14.99
N ILE A 155 -1.30 -14.71 -13.70
CA ILE A 155 -0.36 -15.72 -13.18
C ILE A 155 -0.66 -17.11 -13.78
N VAL A 156 -1.93 -17.52 -13.81
CA VAL A 156 -2.32 -18.87 -14.27
C VAL A 156 -2.26 -19.01 -15.78
N HIS A 157 -2.57 -17.93 -16.51
CA HIS A 157 -2.63 -17.91 -17.96
C HIS A 157 -1.88 -16.71 -18.56
N PRO A 158 -0.52 -16.69 -18.50
CA PRO A 158 0.27 -15.57 -19.02
C PRO A 158 0.11 -15.33 -20.53
N SER A 159 -0.33 -16.36 -21.26
CA SER A 159 -0.55 -16.35 -22.70
C SER A 159 -1.97 -16.02 -23.12
N ALA A 160 -2.90 -15.86 -22.17
CA ALA A 160 -4.25 -15.40 -22.46
C ALA A 160 -4.21 -13.91 -22.83
N LYS A 161 -4.02 -13.62 -24.12
CA LYS A 161 -4.21 -12.26 -24.65
C LYS A 161 -5.65 -11.80 -24.37
N GLU A 162 -5.76 -10.59 -23.83
CA GLU A 162 -6.96 -9.75 -23.70
C GLU A 162 -8.30 -10.45 -23.97
N VAL A 163 -8.93 -10.95 -22.91
CA VAL A 163 -10.40 -11.01 -22.91
C VAL A 163 -10.84 -9.59 -22.55
N GLY A 164 -11.30 -8.83 -23.55
CA GLY A 164 -11.72 -7.44 -23.42
C GLY A 164 -12.59 -7.22 -22.19
N GLN A 165 -12.18 -6.26 -21.36
CA GLN A 165 -12.88 -5.85 -20.14
C GLN A 165 -14.18 -5.13 -20.52
N TYR A 166 -15.31 -5.61 -19.99
CA TYR A 166 -16.60 -4.92 -20.01
C TYR A 166 -16.66 -3.87 -18.88
#